data_AF-A0AAV1TUB3-F1
#
_entry.id   AF-A0AAV1TUB3-F1
#
_cell.length_a   1.000
_cell.length_b   1.000
_cell.length_c   1.000
_cell.angle_alpha   90.00
_cell.angle_beta   90.00
_cell.angle_gamma   90.00
#
_symmetry.space_group_name_H-M   'P 1'
#
loop_
_entity.id
_entity.type
_entity.pdbx_description
1 polymer ?
#
loop_
_entity_poly.entity_id
_entity_poly.type
_entity_poly.pdbx_seq_one_letter_code
_entity_poly.pdbx_strand_id
1 'polypeptide(L)'
;MVYHNVFAKNRGRLLAFLSSCSNIGSFAVVYGSLFESYVHSILPRGGRFRVRRLTTGSKRKATSGEKGDSKITRVTTDEDIEEVVLREREVTVFEGNVRVTADDPPTYLLPASGNFESVNAMGTPNELFRTTCAKVYPCKRQDLRKVLEMLGDPAELRLHFVVPVTGHPEACTDDSTSYLF
;
A
#
# COMPACT_ATOMS: atom_id res chain seq x y z
N MET A 1 -21.81 -6.96 -20.06
CA MET A 1 -21.12 -7.75 -19.01
C MET A 1 -22.02 -7.88 -17.78
N VAL A 2 -22.46 -9.11 -17.45
CA VAL A 2 -23.30 -9.39 -16.27
C VAL A 2 -22.61 -8.96 -14.97
N TYR A 3 -21.29 -9.14 -14.87
CA TYR A 3 -20.50 -8.80 -13.69
C TYR A 3 -20.49 -7.31 -13.33
N HIS A 4 -20.44 -6.41 -14.33
CA HIS A 4 -20.51 -4.97 -14.08
C HIS A 4 -21.85 -4.55 -13.45
N ASN A 5 -22.95 -5.12 -13.94
CA ASN A 5 -24.28 -4.85 -13.41
C ASN A 5 -24.48 -5.46 -12.02
N VAL A 6 -23.95 -6.66 -11.77
CA VAL A 6 -23.99 -7.30 -10.45
C VAL A 6 -23.14 -6.51 -9.46
N PHE A 7 -21.96 -6.05 -9.85
CA PHE A 7 -21.09 -5.22 -9.03
C PHE A 7 -21.75 -3.87 -8.72
N ALA A 8 -22.23 -3.14 -9.72
CA ALA A 8 -22.89 -1.85 -9.51
C ALA A 8 -24.10 -1.95 -8.57
N LYS A 9 -24.91 -3.01 -8.70
CA LYS A 9 -26.08 -3.24 -7.83
C LYS A 9 -25.72 -3.68 -6.42
N ASN A 10 -24.58 -4.34 -6.22
CA ASN A 10 -24.19 -4.91 -4.93
C ASN A 10 -22.98 -4.24 -4.28
N ARG A 11 -22.40 -3.20 -4.89
CA ARG A 11 -21.22 -2.48 -4.40
C ARG A 11 -21.38 -2.06 -2.95
N GLY A 12 -22.53 -1.43 -2.61
CA GLY A 12 -22.82 -1.01 -1.24
C GLY A 12 -22.87 -2.18 -0.25
N ARG A 13 -23.45 -3.32 -0.65
CA ARG A 13 -23.54 -4.53 0.18
C ARG A 13 -22.18 -5.20 0.38
N LEU A 14 -21.35 -5.22 -0.67
CA LEU A 14 -19.99 -5.73 -0.60
C LEU A 14 -19.13 -4.86 0.31
N LEU A 15 -19.22 -3.54 0.20
CA LEU A 15 -18.52 -2.61 1.09
C LEU A 15 -18.97 -2.78 2.54
N ALA A 16 -20.28 -2.87 2.80
CA ALA A 16 -20.80 -3.11 4.14
C ALA A 16 -20.33 -4.46 4.72
N PHE A 17 -20.31 -5.52 3.91
CA PHE A 17 -19.78 -6.82 4.29
C PHE A 17 -18.29 -6.74 4.65
N LEU A 18 -17.48 -6.14 3.77
CA LEU A 18 -16.04 -5.96 3.97
C LEU A 18 -15.74 -5.14 5.24
N SER A 19 -16.46 -4.04 5.48
CA SER A 19 -16.37 -3.25 6.72
C SER A 19 -16.79 -4.02 7.97
N SER A 20 -17.70 -4.99 7.84
CA SER A 20 -18.11 -5.83 8.97
C SER A 20 -17.08 -6.92 9.25
N CYS A 21 -16.45 -7.47 8.21
CA CYS A 21 -15.42 -8.51 8.30
C CYS A 21 -14.17 -8.05 9.05
N SER A 22 -13.80 -6.77 8.99
CA SER A 22 -12.64 -6.25 9.73
C SER A 22 -12.78 -6.40 11.24
N ASN A 23 -14.01 -6.54 11.75
CA ASN A 23 -14.30 -6.69 13.18
C ASN A 23 -14.54 -8.15 13.60
N ILE A 24 -14.56 -9.08 12.65
CA ILE A 24 -14.81 -10.50 12.91
C ILE A 24 -13.53 -11.27 12.58
N GLY A 25 -12.86 -11.79 13.60
CA GLY A 25 -11.53 -12.42 13.48
C GLY A 25 -11.45 -13.55 12.44
N SER A 26 -12.53 -14.31 12.24
CA SER A 26 -12.58 -15.39 11.23
C SER A 26 -12.59 -14.89 9.78
N PHE A 27 -13.02 -13.65 9.54
CA PHE A 27 -13.07 -13.06 8.19
C PHE A 27 -11.91 -12.10 7.90
N ALA A 28 -11.05 -11.82 8.88
CA ALA A 28 -9.91 -10.92 8.71
C ALA A 28 -8.94 -11.39 7.61
N VAL A 29 -8.73 -12.71 7.48
CA VAL A 29 -7.88 -13.30 6.43
C VAL A 29 -8.49 -13.06 5.05
N VAL A 30 -9.78 -13.37 4.89
CA VAL A 30 -10.50 -13.18 3.62
C VAL A 30 -10.53 -11.71 3.22
N TYR A 31 -10.77 -10.82 4.19
CA TYR A 31 -10.73 -9.38 3.98
C TYR A 31 -9.35 -8.92 3.50
N GLY A 32 -8.27 -9.39 4.16
CA GLY A 32 -6.90 -9.12 3.75
C GLY A 32 -6.63 -9.56 2.31
N SER A 33 -6.99 -10.80 1.96
CA SER A 33 -6.77 -11.34 0.61
C SER A 33 -7.56 -10.58 -0.47
N LEU A 34 -8.82 -10.22 -0.19
CA LEU A 34 -9.63 -9.43 -1.13
C LEU A 34 -9.07 -8.01 -1.30
N PHE A 35 -8.63 -7.40 -0.21
CA PHE A 35 -8.03 -6.07 -0.24
C PHE A 35 -6.72 -6.06 -1.02
N GLU A 36 -5.83 -7.01 -0.77
CA GLU A 36 -4.56 -7.17 -1.49
C GLU A 36 -4.81 -7.39 -3.00
N SER A 37 -5.74 -8.27 -3.35
CA SER A 37 -6.14 -8.51 -4.76
C SER A 37 -6.67 -7.25 -5.44
N TYR A 38 -7.50 -6.47 -4.74
CA TYR A 38 -8.03 -5.21 -5.24
C TYR A 38 -6.91 -4.19 -5.46
N VAL A 39 -5.98 -4.05 -4.51
CA VAL A 39 -4.85 -3.13 -4.63
C VAL A 39 -3.97 -3.49 -5.84
N HIS A 40 -3.63 -4.76 -6.02
CA HIS A 40 -2.84 -5.21 -7.16
C HIS A 40 -3.56 -5.07 -8.51
N SER A 41 -4.89 -4.94 -8.52
CA SER A 41 -5.64 -4.61 -9.75
C SER A 41 -5.63 -3.12 -10.13
N ILE A 42 -5.27 -2.24 -9.18
CA ILE A 42 -5.35 -0.78 -9.34
C ILE A 42 -3.98 -0.15 -9.48
N LEU A 43 -3.03 -0.46 -8.61
CA LEU A 43 -1.72 0.19 -8.62
C LEU A 43 -0.98 0.11 -9.96
N PRO A 44 -1.00 -1.03 -10.69
CA PRO A 44 -0.33 -1.10 -12.00
C PRO A 44 -0.96 -0.16 -13.03
N ARG A 45 -2.25 0.16 -12.91
CA ARG A 45 -2.95 1.09 -13.81
C ARG A 45 -2.52 2.55 -13.61
N GLY A 46 -1.73 2.83 -12.57
CA GLY A 46 -1.30 4.18 -12.22
C GLY A 46 -2.46 5.08 -11.81
N GLY A 47 -2.23 6.38 -11.87
CA GLY A 47 -3.21 7.42 -11.54
C GLY A 47 -2.83 8.21 -10.28
N ARG A 48 -3.81 8.94 -9.75
CA ARG A 48 -3.63 9.82 -8.59
C ARG A 48 -4.11 9.12 -7.33
N PHE A 49 -3.29 9.16 -6.31
CA PHE A 49 -3.56 8.54 -5.02
C PHE A 49 -3.34 9.54 -3.91
N ARG A 50 -4.23 9.54 -2.92
CA ARG A 50 -4.04 10.31 -1.69
C ARG A 50 -3.08 9.52 -0.80
N VAL A 51 -1.99 10.16 -0.41
CA VAL A 51 -0.93 9.55 0.39
C VAL A 51 -0.72 10.36 1.65
N ARG A 52 -0.70 9.71 2.81
CA ARG A 52 -0.29 10.38 4.04
C ARG A 52 1.21 10.26 4.22
N ARG A 53 1.90 11.38 4.44
CA ARG A 53 3.34 11.33 4.74
C ARG A 53 3.58 10.86 6.18
N LEU A 54 4.25 9.73 6.36
CA LEU A 54 4.58 9.20 7.70
C LEU A 54 5.69 9.98 8.42
N THR A 55 6.48 10.78 7.69
CA THR A 55 7.55 11.61 8.27
C THR A 55 7.30 13.08 7.99
N THR A 56 7.12 13.89 9.03
CA THR A 56 7.15 15.35 8.89
C THR A 56 8.58 15.80 8.60
N GLY A 57 8.79 16.41 7.43
CA GLY A 57 9.96 17.24 7.22
C GLY A 57 9.86 18.51 8.06
N SER A 58 10.26 18.48 9.33
CA SER A 58 10.73 19.69 10.00
C SER A 58 11.63 19.41 11.20
N LYS A 59 12.77 20.10 11.20
CA LYS A 59 13.78 20.18 12.24
C LYS A 59 13.13 20.48 13.60
N ARG A 60 13.06 19.50 14.50
CA ARG A 60 12.92 19.81 15.94
C ARG A 60 14.18 19.31 16.63
N LYS A 61 14.93 20.26 17.16
CA LYS A 61 16.11 20.06 18.01
C LYS A 61 15.66 19.15 19.16
N ALA A 62 16.24 17.97 19.26
CA ALA A 62 16.04 17.12 20.42
C ALA A 62 16.66 17.84 21.62
N THR A 63 15.85 18.49 22.44
CA THR A 63 16.21 18.73 23.83
C THR A 63 16.02 17.41 24.56
N SER A 64 17.13 16.89 25.07
CA SER A 64 17.23 15.72 25.93
C SER A 64 16.19 15.76 27.04
N GLY A 65 15.41 14.69 27.17
CA GLY A 65 14.43 14.57 28.26
C GLY A 65 13.73 13.22 28.28
N GLU A 66 14.37 12.29 28.99
CA GLU A 66 13.79 11.16 29.74
C GLU A 66 12.98 10.03 29.07
N LYS A 67 13.31 8.84 29.60
CA LYS A 67 12.96 7.49 29.19
C LYS A 67 11.51 7.19 29.58
N GLY A 68 10.61 7.18 28.60
CA GLY A 68 9.25 6.68 28.76
C GLY A 68 8.66 6.35 27.39
N ASP A 69 8.17 5.12 27.22
CA ASP A 69 7.49 4.64 26.01
C ASP A 69 6.26 5.50 25.72
N SER A 70 6.51 6.63 25.06
CA SER A 70 5.46 7.53 24.63
C SER A 70 4.89 6.93 23.36
N LYS A 71 3.72 6.28 23.48
CA LYS A 71 2.89 5.90 22.35
C LYS A 71 2.50 7.19 21.62
N ILE A 72 3.28 7.55 20.60
CA ILE A 72 3.07 8.73 19.78
C ILE A 72 1.72 8.58 19.07
N THR A 73 0.70 9.23 19.61
CA THR A 73 -0.62 9.31 18.98
C THR A 73 -0.63 10.60 18.18
N ARG A 74 -0.15 10.54 16.93
CA ARG A 74 -0.20 11.69 16.01
C ARG A 74 -1.61 11.82 15.46
N VAL A 75 -2.30 12.89 15.85
CA VAL A 75 -3.53 13.33 15.19
C VAL A 75 -3.17 13.68 13.74
N THR A 76 -3.82 13.03 12.78
CA THR A 76 -3.70 13.34 11.34
C THR A 76 -4.43 14.63 11.05
N THR A 77 -3.79 15.60 10.43
CA THR A 77 -4.46 16.76 9.83
C THR A 77 -4.50 16.59 8.30
N ASP A 78 -5.44 17.27 7.63
CA ASP A 78 -5.52 17.26 6.16
C ASP A 78 -4.23 17.78 5.48
N GLU A 79 -3.42 18.55 6.21
CA GLU A 79 -2.10 19.03 5.79
C GLU A 79 -1.06 17.91 5.64
N ASP A 80 -1.27 16.74 6.26
CA ASP A 80 -0.39 15.57 6.13
C ASP A 80 -0.70 14.73 4.86
N ILE A 81 -1.75 15.10 4.11
CA ILE A 81 -2.22 14.36 2.93
C ILE A 81 -1.67 15.02 1.66
N GLU A 82 -0.84 14.29 0.94
CA GLU A 82 -0.28 14.65 -0.35
C GLU A 82 -0.96 13.83 -1.47
N GLU A 83 -0.93 14.32 -2.71
CA GLU A 83 -1.31 13.53 -3.87
C GLU A 83 -0.04 12.97 -4.52
N VAL A 84 0.01 11.65 -4.71
CA VAL A 84 1.06 10.99 -5.47
C VAL A 84 0.50 10.50 -6.79
N VAL A 85 1.20 10.82 -7.87
CA VAL A 85 0.93 10.28 -9.20
C VAL A 85 1.77 9.02 -9.38
N LEU A 86 1.11 7.87 -9.47
CA LEU A 86 1.74 6.61 -9.86
C LEU A 86 1.65 6.46 -11.38
N ARG A 87 2.73 5.98 -11.99
CA ARG A 87 2.75 5.69 -13.42
C ARG A 87 2.05 4.36 -13.72
N GLU A 88 1.46 4.26 -14.90
CA GLU A 88 0.98 2.99 -15.45
C GLU A 88 2.16 2.06 -15.76
N ARG A 89 1.96 0.76 -15.52
CA ARG A 89 2.97 -0.28 -15.63
C ARG A 89 2.35 -1.60 -16.06
N GLU A 90 3.08 -2.36 -16.85
CA GLU A 90 2.71 -3.75 -17.12
C GLU A 90 2.98 -4.62 -15.90
N VAL A 91 2.10 -5.58 -15.65
CA VAL A 91 2.22 -6.49 -14.52
C VAL A 91 3.07 -7.68 -14.92
N THR A 92 4.15 -7.92 -14.17
CA THR A 92 4.98 -9.12 -14.31
C THR A 92 4.98 -9.89 -13.01
N VAL A 93 4.50 -11.13 -13.08
CA VAL A 93 4.59 -12.08 -11.97
C VAL A 93 5.92 -12.81 -12.04
N PHE A 94 6.65 -12.90 -10.93
CA PHE A 94 7.97 -13.54 -10.90
C PHE A 94 8.12 -14.53 -9.75
N GLU A 95 8.91 -15.58 -9.99
CA GLU A 95 9.35 -16.55 -8.98
C GLU A 95 10.82 -16.32 -8.64
N GLY A 96 11.18 -16.40 -7.35
CA GLY A 96 12.57 -16.22 -6.92
C GLY A 96 13.04 -14.76 -7.00
N ASN A 97 14.20 -14.53 -7.61
CA ASN A 97 14.82 -13.20 -7.69
C ASN A 97 14.69 -12.62 -9.10
N VAL A 98 14.32 -11.35 -9.20
CA VAL A 98 14.34 -10.57 -10.44
C VAL A 98 15.51 -9.58 -10.39
N ARG A 99 16.13 -9.28 -11.55
CA ARG A 99 17.10 -8.20 -11.67
C ARG A 99 16.57 -7.17 -12.64
N VAL A 100 16.25 -6.00 -12.11
CA VAL A 100 15.82 -4.84 -12.89
C VAL A 100 17.05 -4.02 -13.26
N THR A 101 17.10 -3.59 -14.51
CA THR A 101 18.13 -2.71 -15.07
C THR A 101 17.50 -1.39 -15.51
N ALA A 102 18.32 -0.37 -15.77
CA ALA A 102 17.84 0.95 -16.18
C ALA A 102 17.12 0.94 -17.53
N ASP A 103 17.41 -0.05 -18.39
CA ASP A 103 16.85 -0.19 -19.73
C ASP A 103 15.52 -0.95 -19.74
N ASP A 104 15.11 -1.55 -18.60
CA ASP A 104 13.86 -2.31 -18.52
C ASP A 104 12.63 -1.39 -18.58
N PRO A 105 11.54 -1.84 -19.22
CA PRO A 105 10.31 -1.07 -19.26
C PRO A 105 9.72 -0.88 -17.84
N PRO A 106 8.95 0.20 -17.61
CA PRO A 106 8.21 0.39 -16.37
C PRO A 106 7.30 -0.81 -16.05
N THR A 107 7.62 -1.53 -14.98
CA THR A 107 7.02 -2.82 -14.65
C THR A 107 6.54 -2.84 -13.21
N TYR A 108 5.35 -3.39 -12.99
CA TYR A 108 4.80 -3.71 -11.69
C TYR A 108 5.10 -5.19 -11.39
N LEU A 109 6.05 -5.41 -10.50
CA LEU A 109 6.58 -6.72 -10.16
C LEU A 109 5.80 -7.30 -8.99
N LEU A 110 5.07 -8.38 -9.25
CA LEU A 110 4.31 -9.12 -8.25
C LEU A 110 5.02 -10.46 -7.96
N PRO A 111 5.44 -10.72 -6.72
CA PRO A 111 6.01 -12.02 -6.38
C PRO A 111 4.93 -13.10 -6.46
N ALA A 112 5.23 -14.22 -7.13
CA ALA A 112 4.32 -15.34 -7.29
C ALA A 112 3.95 -16.04 -5.97
N SER A 113 4.81 -15.89 -4.95
CA SER A 113 4.59 -16.38 -3.59
C SER A 113 5.01 -15.33 -2.57
N GLY A 114 4.50 -15.43 -1.34
CA GLY A 114 4.80 -14.52 -0.21
C GLY A 114 6.24 -14.56 0.30
N ASN A 115 7.22 -14.90 -0.54
CA ASN A 115 8.64 -15.05 -0.19
C ASN A 115 9.28 -13.73 0.30
N PHE A 116 8.63 -12.59 0.04
CA PHE A 116 9.06 -11.28 0.51
C PHE A 116 8.08 -10.75 1.56
N GLU A 117 8.18 -11.20 2.81
CA GLU A 117 7.27 -10.76 3.90
C GLU A 117 7.31 -9.23 4.18
N SER A 118 8.30 -8.52 3.61
CA SER A 118 8.48 -7.08 3.80
C SER A 118 7.72 -6.21 2.81
N VAL A 119 7.42 -6.69 1.60
CA VAL A 119 6.70 -5.95 0.55
C VAL A 119 5.80 -6.89 -0.27
N ASN A 120 4.64 -6.40 -0.69
CA ASN A 120 3.70 -7.19 -1.49
C ASN A 120 3.98 -7.02 -2.99
N ALA A 121 4.54 -5.89 -3.42
CA ALA A 121 4.93 -5.64 -4.80
C ALA A 121 6.00 -4.55 -4.93
N MET A 122 6.62 -4.48 -6.11
CA MET A 122 7.59 -3.44 -6.46
C MET A 122 7.15 -2.76 -7.77
N GLY A 123 7.33 -1.45 -7.86
CA GLY A 123 7.16 -0.68 -9.09
C GLY A 123 8.49 -0.13 -9.54
N THR A 124 8.96 -0.50 -10.73
CA THR A 124 10.23 0.01 -11.23
C THR A 124 10.15 1.53 -11.49
N PRO A 125 11.25 2.26 -11.29
CA PRO A 125 12.55 1.80 -10.80
C PRO A 125 12.70 1.81 -9.27
N ASN A 126 11.80 2.45 -8.52
CA ASN A 126 12.10 2.86 -7.14
C ASN A 126 10.91 2.86 -6.16
N GLU A 127 9.80 2.22 -6.50
CA GLU A 127 8.60 2.16 -5.65
C GLU A 127 8.43 0.78 -5.02
N LEU A 128 8.10 0.75 -3.73
CA LEU A 128 7.74 -0.43 -2.97
C LEU A 128 6.32 -0.29 -2.44
N PHE A 129 5.54 -1.35 -2.53
CA PHE A 129 4.16 -1.38 -2.06
C PHE A 129 4.01 -2.45 -0.99
N ARG A 130 3.47 -2.04 0.16
CA ARG A 130 3.08 -2.95 1.24
C ARG A 130 1.61 -2.79 1.53
N THR A 131 0.81 -3.81 1.25
CA THR A 131 -0.61 -3.85 1.59
C THR A 131 -0.79 -4.40 2.99
N THR A 132 -1.51 -3.69 3.85
CA THR A 132 -1.80 -4.19 5.20
C THR A 132 -3.19 -3.76 5.67
N CYS A 133 -3.88 -4.70 6.33
CA CYS A 133 -5.08 -4.43 7.12
C CYS A 133 -4.80 -4.43 8.63
N ALA A 134 -3.56 -4.72 9.03
CA ALA A 134 -3.15 -4.86 10.43
C ALA A 134 -2.64 -3.54 11.01
N LYS A 135 -2.97 -3.29 12.28
CA LYS A 135 -2.55 -2.07 13.02
C LYS A 135 -1.09 -2.06 13.44
N VAL A 136 -0.46 -3.24 13.58
CA VAL A 136 0.94 -3.40 13.99
C VAL A 136 1.55 -4.45 13.09
N TYR A 137 2.68 -4.14 12.47
CA TYR A 137 3.34 -5.09 11.59
C TYR A 137 4.87 -4.99 11.64
N PRO A 138 5.59 -6.09 11.95
CA PRO A 138 7.04 -6.12 11.92
C PRO A 138 7.57 -6.10 10.47
N CYS A 139 8.54 -5.24 10.18
CA CYS A 139 9.28 -5.24 8.91
C CYS A 139 10.56 -6.08 9.07
N LYS A 140 10.76 -7.12 8.27
CA LYS A 140 11.95 -7.97 8.32
C LYS A 140 13.07 -7.34 7.48
N ARG A 141 14.05 -6.72 8.14
CA ARG A 141 15.15 -5.97 7.49
C ARG A 141 15.92 -6.74 6.40
N GLN A 142 16.07 -8.06 6.54
CA GLN A 142 16.80 -8.89 5.56
C GLN A 142 16.08 -8.97 4.21
N ASP A 143 14.76 -9.03 4.19
CA ASP A 143 13.99 -9.15 2.95
C ASP A 143 13.96 -7.81 2.19
N LEU A 144 13.95 -6.70 2.93
CA LEU A 144 14.05 -5.37 2.34
C LEU A 144 15.37 -5.18 1.58
N ARG A 145 16.49 -5.70 2.10
CA ARG A 145 17.78 -5.61 1.39
C ARG A 145 17.77 -6.37 0.07
N LYS A 146 17.19 -7.57 0.03
CA LYS A 146 17.05 -8.35 -1.21
C LYS A 146 16.22 -7.59 -2.24
N VAL A 147 15.12 -6.99 -1.80
CA VAL A 147 14.23 -6.17 -2.65
C VAL A 147 14.97 -4.97 -3.26
N LEU A 148 15.84 -4.31 -2.49
CA LEU A 148 16.67 -3.21 -2.98
C LEU A 148 17.67 -3.67 -4.06
N GLU A 149 18.34 -4.80 -3.81
CA GLU A 149 19.29 -5.40 -4.75
C GLU A 149 18.58 -5.80 -6.07
N MET A 150 17.31 -6.26 -5.99
CA MET A 150 16.51 -6.59 -7.19
C MET A 150 16.16 -5.36 -8.03
N LEU A 151 15.99 -4.21 -7.39
CA LEU A 151 15.71 -2.92 -8.04
C LEU A 151 16.99 -2.19 -8.51
N GLY A 152 18.16 -2.79 -8.33
CA GLY A 152 19.44 -2.17 -8.71
C GLY A 152 19.86 -1.01 -7.80
N ASP A 153 19.50 -1.08 -6.50
CA ASP A 153 19.86 -0.09 -5.48
C ASP A 153 19.51 1.37 -5.87
N PRO A 154 18.21 1.68 -6.04
CA PRO A 154 17.78 3.00 -6.49
C PRO A 154 18.14 4.10 -5.49
N ALA A 155 18.59 5.25 -6.00
CA ALA A 155 19.02 6.40 -5.18
C ALA A 155 17.87 7.01 -4.34
N GLU A 156 16.63 6.96 -4.83
CA GLU A 156 15.46 7.53 -4.16
C GLU A 156 14.33 6.50 -4.02
N LEU A 157 14.42 5.60 -3.04
CA LEU A 157 13.37 4.63 -2.78
C LEU A 157 12.12 5.26 -2.16
N ARG A 158 10.94 4.90 -2.65
CA ARG A 158 9.64 5.25 -2.08
C ARG A 158 8.91 4.01 -1.58
N LEU A 159 8.58 3.98 -0.29
CA LEU A 159 7.78 2.90 0.32
C LEU A 159 6.37 3.42 0.60
N HIS A 160 5.37 2.76 0.02
CA HIS A 160 3.96 3.04 0.19
C HIS A 160 3.28 1.92 1.00
N PHE A 161 2.59 2.29 2.07
CA PHE A 161 1.76 1.41 2.90
C PHE A 161 0.30 1.50 2.45
N VAL A 162 -0.16 0.57 1.63
CA VAL A 162 -1.54 0.59 1.13
C VAL A 162 -2.49 0.04 2.18
N VAL A 163 -3.53 0.79 2.49
CA VAL A 163 -4.47 0.46 3.56
C VAL A 163 -5.93 0.65 3.15
N PRO A 164 -6.86 -0.03 3.82
CA PRO A 164 -8.26 0.25 3.63
C PRO A 164 -8.65 1.62 4.17
N VAL A 165 -9.65 2.23 3.54
CA VAL A 165 -10.30 3.45 4.06
C VAL A 165 -11.13 3.05 5.27
N THR A 166 -10.65 3.30 6.49
CA THR A 166 -11.42 3.02 7.70
C THR A 166 -11.96 4.32 8.32
N GLY A 167 -13.27 4.56 8.21
CA GLY A 167 -14.01 5.57 8.99
C GLY A 167 -14.95 6.47 8.16
N HIS A 168 -16.26 6.18 8.24
CA HIS A 168 -17.41 6.96 7.73
C HIS A 168 -17.58 7.18 6.20
N PRO A 169 -18.85 7.17 5.72
CA PRO A 169 -19.21 7.24 4.32
C PRO A 169 -19.44 8.71 3.94
N GLU A 170 -18.39 9.42 3.60
CA GLU A 170 -18.53 10.40 2.54
C GLU A 170 -17.90 9.78 1.32
N ALA A 171 -18.79 9.29 0.45
CA ALA A 171 -18.45 9.04 -0.92
C ALA A 171 -17.78 10.32 -1.46
N CYS A 172 -16.46 10.30 -1.60
CA CYS A 172 -15.89 10.99 -2.76
C CYS A 172 -16.55 10.31 -3.96
N THR A 173 -17.47 11.04 -4.57
CA THR A 173 -18.25 10.66 -5.75
C THR A 173 -17.43 10.56 -7.02
N ASP A 174 -16.10 10.47 -6.91
CA ASP A 174 -15.20 10.28 -8.04
C ASP A 174 -14.55 8.89 -7.98
N ASP A 175 -14.61 8.21 -9.12
CA ASP A 175 -14.45 6.77 -9.32
C ASP A 175 -13.02 6.22 -9.14
N SER A 176 -12.19 6.83 -8.29
CA SER A 176 -10.77 6.47 -8.18
C SER A 176 -10.09 6.98 -6.91
N THR A 177 -10.47 6.49 -5.72
CA THR A 177 -9.74 6.85 -4.49
C THR A 177 -9.38 5.62 -3.67
N SER A 178 -8.13 5.18 -3.81
CA SER A 178 -7.43 4.32 -2.85
C SER A 178 -6.47 5.18 -2.04
N TYR A 179 -6.41 4.95 -0.73
CA TYR A 179 -5.49 5.66 0.16
C TYR A 179 -4.20 4.85 0.32
N LEU A 180 -3.06 5.52 0.15
CA LEU A 180 -1.75 5.02 0.54
C LEU A 180 -1.37 5.74 1.84
N PHE A 181 -0.77 5.03 2.79
CA PHE A 181 0.01 5.59 3.89
C PHE A 181 1.51 5.51 3.55
#